data_AF-A0A7V9IGG5-F1
#
_entry.id   AF-A0A7V9IGG5-F1
#
_cell.length_a   1.000
_cell.length_b   1.000
_cell.length_c   1.000
_cell.angle_alpha   90.00
_cell.angle_beta   90.00
_cell.angle_gamma   90.00
#
_symmetry.space_group_name_H-M   'P 1'
#
loop_
_entity.id
_entity.type
_entity.pdbx_description
1 polymer ?
#
loop_
_entity_poly.entity_id
_entity_poly.type
_entity_poly.pdbx_seq_one_letter_code
_entity_poly.pdbx_strand_id
1 'polypeptide(L)'
;MEALIAFARTQRDAAWADVPLAATVDLGLADTFYVRREARELREPGAWAVAVEPFRGRAGTYSALDLIAQEDGPLQVTHGPHPHCASPPVPAPAQMSPHRRVAVQPSDADGCLDWWTVDAFVDRRGKIRAVTLDLWEP
;
A
#
# COMPACT_ATOMS: atom_id res chain seq x y z
N MET A 1 -9.46 -3.09 3.92
CA MET A 1 -8.79 -3.00 2.63
C MET A 1 -9.77 -2.51 1.57
N GLU A 2 -10.92 -3.17 1.41
CA GLU A 2 -12.00 -2.72 0.50
C GLU A 2 -12.28 -1.21 0.48
N ALA A 3 -12.48 -0.58 1.65
CA ALA A 3 -12.72 0.87 1.71
C ALA A 3 -11.55 1.71 1.15
N LEU A 4 -10.30 1.29 1.40
CA LEU A 4 -9.11 1.96 0.83
C LEU A 4 -9.06 1.78 -0.69
N ILE A 5 -9.39 0.59 -1.20
CA ILE A 5 -9.46 0.32 -2.64
C ILE A 5 -10.55 1.18 -3.29
N ALA A 6 -11.74 1.22 -2.70
CA ALA A 6 -12.85 2.04 -3.16
C ALA A 6 -12.49 3.53 -3.18
N PHE A 7 -11.81 4.01 -2.14
CA PHE A 7 -11.30 5.37 -2.08
C PHE A 7 -10.27 5.65 -3.17
N ALA A 8 -9.28 4.76 -3.37
CA ALA A 8 -8.28 4.90 -4.42
C ALA A 8 -8.91 5.02 -5.82
N ARG A 9 -9.86 4.13 -6.15
CA ARG A 9 -10.49 4.07 -7.47
C ARG A 9 -11.47 5.20 -7.75
N THR A 10 -12.14 5.73 -6.72
CA THR A 10 -13.18 6.76 -6.91
C THR A 10 -12.70 8.17 -6.59
N GLN A 11 -11.74 8.29 -5.68
CA GLN A 11 -11.29 9.55 -5.07
C GLN A 11 -12.45 10.41 -4.54
N ARG A 12 -13.56 9.78 -4.12
CA ARG A 12 -14.75 10.46 -3.59
C ARG A 12 -14.73 10.48 -2.06
N ASP A 13 -15.19 11.59 -1.50
CA ASP A 13 -15.33 11.79 -0.06
C ASP A 13 -16.19 10.74 0.65
N ALA A 14 -17.22 10.21 -0.02
CA ALA A 14 -18.07 9.17 0.55
C ALA A 14 -17.27 7.87 0.81
N ALA A 15 -16.38 7.49 -0.11
CA ALA A 15 -15.52 6.33 0.06
C ALA A 15 -14.45 6.56 1.15
N TRP A 16 -14.01 7.81 1.33
CA TRP A 16 -13.05 8.20 2.36
C TRP A 16 -13.59 7.96 3.79
N ALA A 17 -14.86 8.25 4.03
CA ALA A 17 -15.47 8.16 5.37
C ALA A 17 -15.36 6.75 6.00
N ASP A 18 -15.31 5.72 5.16
CA ASP A 18 -15.23 4.33 5.58
C ASP A 18 -13.80 3.79 5.69
N VAL A 19 -12.78 4.56 5.28
CA VAL A 19 -11.38 4.14 5.36
C VAL A 19 -10.93 4.14 6.82
N PRO A 20 -10.60 2.98 7.41
CA PRO A 20 -10.36 2.90 8.84
C PRO A 20 -8.91 3.28 9.17
N LEU A 21 -8.49 4.51 8.94
CA LEU A 21 -7.15 4.96 9.32
C LEU A 21 -7.03 5.18 10.83
N ALA A 22 -5.85 4.92 11.39
CA ALA A 22 -5.49 5.44 12.70
C ALA A 22 -5.19 6.93 12.63
N ALA A 23 -5.07 7.62 13.77
CA ALA A 23 -4.83 9.07 13.79
C ALA A 23 -3.63 9.49 12.93
N THR A 24 -2.54 8.71 13.01
CA THR A 24 -1.39 8.82 12.13
C THR A 24 -1.14 7.50 11.41
N VAL A 25 -0.62 7.61 10.19
CA VAL A 25 -0.28 6.49 9.32
C VAL A 25 1.15 6.67 8.82
N ASP A 26 1.95 5.60 8.97
CA ASP A 26 3.29 5.54 8.40
C ASP A 26 3.23 5.03 6.95
N LEU A 27 3.84 5.76 6.02
CA LEU A 27 3.96 5.39 4.61
C LEU A 27 5.39 4.94 4.32
N GLY A 28 5.51 3.85 3.57
CA GLY A 28 6.80 3.22 3.29
C GLY A 28 6.89 2.51 1.97
N LEU A 29 8.11 2.06 1.68
CA LEU A 29 8.44 1.22 0.54
C LEU A 29 9.09 -0.06 1.06
N ALA A 30 8.68 -1.22 0.56
CA ALA A 30 9.12 -2.54 1.03
C ALA A 30 8.98 -2.68 2.57
N ASP A 31 10.11 -2.80 3.28
CA ASP A 31 10.19 -2.98 4.74
C ASP A 31 10.53 -1.69 5.51
N THR A 32 10.60 -0.55 4.82
CA THR A 32 11.09 0.71 5.37
C THR A 32 10.04 1.82 5.29
N PHE A 33 9.84 2.55 6.39
CA PHE A 33 8.99 3.76 6.41
C PHE A 33 9.81 5.01 6.16
N TYR A 34 9.22 5.96 5.43
CA TYR A 34 9.86 7.20 5.06
C TYR A 34 9.08 8.41 5.55
N VAL A 35 7.76 8.31 5.60
CA VAL A 35 6.88 9.45 5.81
C VAL A 35 5.80 9.09 6.81
N ARG A 36 5.50 9.99 7.75
CA ARG A 36 4.32 9.90 8.62
C ARG A 36 3.32 10.99 8.22
N ARG A 37 2.04 10.62 8.16
CA ARG A 37 0.93 11.53 7.84
C ARG A 37 -0.17 11.43 8.88
N GLU A 38 -0.85 12.54 9.13
CA GLU A 38 -2.12 12.53 9.83
C GLU A 38 -3.20 11.94 8.90
N ALA A 39 -4.14 11.16 9.44
CA ALA A 39 -5.20 10.56 8.63
C ALA A 39 -5.95 11.60 7.80
N ARG A 40 -6.23 12.78 8.36
CA ARG A 40 -6.92 13.86 7.64
C ARG A 40 -6.17 14.35 6.39
N GLU A 41 -4.84 14.30 6.39
CA GLU A 41 -4.02 14.71 5.25
C GLU A 41 -4.14 13.70 4.12
N LEU A 42 -4.24 12.42 4.46
CA LEU A 42 -4.38 11.31 3.52
C LEU A 42 -5.73 11.30 2.77
N ARG A 43 -6.64 12.23 3.06
CA ARG A 43 -7.79 12.49 2.20
C ARG A 43 -7.37 13.09 0.86
N GLU A 44 -6.27 13.83 0.83
CA GLU A 44 -5.69 14.36 -0.40
C GLU A 44 -4.83 13.29 -1.08
N PRO A 45 -5.11 12.88 -2.33
CA PRO A 45 -4.34 11.84 -3.01
C PRO A 45 -2.83 12.10 -3.02
N GLY A 46 -2.41 13.35 -3.21
CA GLY A 46 -1.01 13.75 -3.20
C GLY A 46 -0.29 13.53 -1.85
N ALA A 47 -1.00 13.39 -0.74
CA ALA A 47 -0.39 13.13 0.57
C ALA A 47 0.13 11.69 0.72
N TRP A 48 -0.26 10.78 -0.18
CA TRP A 48 0.20 9.39 -0.24
C TRP A 48 1.56 9.21 -0.91
N ALA A 49 2.10 10.30 -1.50
CA ALA A 49 3.38 10.33 -2.17
C ALA A 49 4.56 10.09 -1.20
N VAL A 50 5.42 9.14 -1.58
CA VAL A 50 6.71 8.86 -0.96
C VAL A 50 7.80 9.07 -2.01
N ALA A 51 8.65 10.09 -1.83
CA ALA A 51 9.75 10.40 -2.73
C ALA A 51 11.04 9.75 -2.21
N VAL A 52 11.56 8.76 -2.94
CA VAL A 52 12.80 8.04 -2.60
C VAL A 52 13.55 7.75 -3.90
N GLU A 53 14.84 8.09 -3.96
CA GLU A 53 15.66 7.84 -5.14
C GLU A 53 17.00 7.21 -4.74
N PRO A 54 17.35 6.00 -5.23
CA PRO A 54 16.53 5.06 -6.02
C PRO A 54 15.70 4.08 -5.16
N PHE A 55 14.64 3.50 -5.74
CA PHE A 55 13.92 2.35 -5.17
C PHE A 55 13.67 1.30 -6.26
N ARG A 56 14.11 0.04 -6.05
CA ARG A 56 13.97 -1.08 -7.00
C ARG A 56 14.42 -0.73 -8.43
N GLY A 57 15.54 -0.02 -8.55
CA GLY A 57 16.09 0.42 -9.84
C GLY A 57 15.32 1.57 -10.52
N ARG A 58 14.31 2.14 -9.86
CA ARG A 58 13.47 3.23 -10.38
C ARG A 58 13.74 4.53 -9.60
N ALA A 59 13.53 5.67 -10.25
CA ALA A 59 13.58 7.01 -9.65
C ALA A 59 12.18 7.63 -9.66
N GLY A 60 11.92 8.54 -8.71
CA GLY A 60 10.69 9.31 -8.66
C GLY A 60 9.90 9.16 -7.36
N THR A 61 8.61 9.45 -7.48
CA THR A 61 7.64 9.42 -6.38
C THR A 61 6.77 8.18 -6.50
N TYR A 62 6.50 7.53 -5.37
CA TYR A 62 5.68 6.34 -5.31
C TYR A 62 4.42 6.60 -4.47
N SER A 63 3.28 6.08 -4.91
CA SER A 63 2.00 6.23 -4.21
C SER A 63 1.25 4.92 -4.27
N ALA A 64 0.97 4.34 -3.09
CA ALA A 64 0.17 3.13 -2.97
C ALA A 64 -1.26 3.36 -3.48
N LEU A 65 -1.77 4.58 -3.31
CA LEU A 65 -3.09 4.97 -3.78
C LEU A 65 -3.14 5.00 -5.31
N ASP A 66 -2.09 5.51 -5.95
CA ASP A 66 -2.04 5.63 -7.41
C ASP A 66 -1.91 4.25 -8.07
N LEU A 67 -1.14 3.32 -7.51
CA LEU A 67 -1.05 1.94 -8.01
C LEU A 67 -2.42 1.25 -8.02
N ILE A 68 -3.18 1.36 -6.93
CA ILE A 68 -4.52 0.78 -6.83
C ILE A 68 -5.49 1.46 -7.81
N ALA A 69 -5.35 2.77 -8.00
CA ALA A 69 -6.23 3.55 -8.87
C ALA A 69 -5.97 3.30 -10.37
N GLN A 70 -4.72 3.03 -10.75
CA GLN A 70 -4.30 2.76 -12.13
C GLN A 70 -4.52 1.31 -12.57
N GLU A 71 -4.72 0.40 -11.61
CA GLU A 71 -5.01 -1.00 -11.91
C GLU A 71 -6.45 -1.18 -12.38
N ASP A 72 -6.61 -1.28 -13.70
CA ASP A 72 -7.87 -1.56 -14.40
C ASP A 72 -8.37 -3.00 -14.16
N GLY A 73 -7.46 -3.93 -13.85
CA GLY A 73 -7.76 -5.34 -13.64
C GLY A 73 -8.39 -5.68 -12.28
N PRO A 74 -8.71 -6.96 -12.06
CA PRO A 74 -9.16 -7.43 -10.77
C PRO A 74 -8.01 -7.41 -9.76
N LEU A 75 -8.30 -6.89 -8.57
CA LEU A 75 -7.38 -6.90 -7.44
C LEU A 75 -7.64 -8.12 -6.55
N GLN A 76 -6.55 -8.77 -6.13
CA GLN A 76 -6.59 -9.82 -5.13
C GLN A 76 -6.20 -9.23 -3.77
N VAL A 77 -7.01 -9.54 -2.75
CA VAL A 77 -6.70 -9.20 -1.36
C VAL A 77 -6.29 -10.46 -0.59
N THR A 78 -5.16 -10.42 0.09
CA THR A 78 -4.65 -11.53 0.90
C THR A 78 -4.34 -11.10 2.33
N HIS A 79 -4.31 -12.08 3.25
CA HIS A 79 -4.01 -11.87 4.65
C HIS A 79 -2.66 -12.51 4.99
N GLY A 80 -1.75 -11.74 5.59
CA GLY A 80 -0.40 -12.20 5.91
C GLY A 80 0.64 -11.89 4.83
N PRO A 81 1.79 -12.60 4.82
CA PRO A 81 2.78 -12.49 3.75
C PRO A 81 2.17 -12.88 2.40
N HIS A 82 2.57 -12.18 1.35
CA HIS A 82 2.08 -12.37 -0.01
C HIS A 82 3.18 -12.91 -0.92
N PRO A 83 2.86 -13.73 -1.93
CA PRO A 83 3.87 -14.15 -2.90
C PRO A 83 4.36 -12.94 -3.70
N HIS A 84 5.68 -12.84 -3.88
CA HIS A 84 6.22 -12.00 -4.96
C HIS A 84 6.21 -12.81 -6.26
N CYS A 85 6.33 -12.10 -7.39
CA CYS A 85 6.35 -12.73 -8.70
C CYS A 85 7.56 -13.66 -8.93
N ALA A 86 8.75 -13.34 -8.38
CA ALA A 86 9.99 -14.09 -8.61
C ALA A 86 10.89 -14.22 -7.35
N SER A 87 10.34 -14.03 -6.15
CA SER A 87 11.09 -14.16 -4.90
C SER A 87 10.19 -14.49 -3.70
N PRO A 88 10.76 -14.81 -2.53
CA PRO A 88 9.99 -14.87 -1.30
C PRO A 88 9.38 -13.51 -0.93
N PRO A 89 8.30 -13.49 -0.12
CA PRO A 89 7.71 -12.26 0.39
C PRO A 89 8.76 -11.39 1.11
N VAL A 90 8.78 -10.09 0.84
CA VAL A 90 9.51 -9.14 1.69
C VAL A 90 8.90 -9.15 3.10
N PRO A 91 9.73 -9.24 4.16
CA PRO A 91 9.25 -9.20 5.53
C PRO A 91 8.54 -7.87 5.81
N ALA A 92 7.58 -7.91 6.73
CA ALA A 92 6.99 -6.68 7.23
C ALA A 92 8.05 -5.80 7.94
N PRO A 93 7.92 -4.47 7.93
CA PRO A 93 8.71 -3.59 8.79
C PRO A 93 8.68 -4.09 10.23
N ALA A 94 9.83 -4.16 10.91
CA ALA A 94 9.95 -4.81 12.23
C ALA A 94 8.94 -4.27 13.27
N GLN A 95 8.76 -2.95 13.31
CA GLN A 95 7.77 -2.28 14.18
C GLN A 95 6.30 -2.66 13.89
N MET A 96 5.99 -3.24 12.72
CA MET A 96 4.65 -3.67 12.35
C MET A 96 4.38 -5.16 12.58
N SER A 97 5.36 -5.93 13.07
CA SER A 97 5.17 -7.34 13.45
C SER A 97 3.95 -7.65 14.36
N PRO A 98 3.49 -6.77 15.29
CA PRO A 98 2.29 -7.08 16.07
C PRO A 98 0.96 -6.77 15.36
N HIS A 99 1.00 -6.24 14.14
CA HIS A 99 -0.17 -5.84 13.37
C HIS A 99 -0.53 -6.90 12.32
N ARG A 100 -1.81 -6.98 11.98
CA ARG A 100 -2.26 -7.84 10.88
C ARG A 100 -1.89 -7.19 9.55
N ARG A 101 -1.10 -7.89 8.73
CA ARG A 101 -0.82 -7.51 7.34
C ARG A 101 -1.99 -7.92 6.44
N VAL A 102 -2.49 -6.99 5.65
CA VAL A 102 -3.46 -7.24 4.58
C VAL A 102 -2.86 -6.66 3.31
N ALA A 103 -2.63 -7.52 2.32
CA ALA A 103 -2.01 -7.13 1.06
C ALA A 103 -3.05 -7.01 -0.05
N VAL A 104 -2.80 -6.12 -1.01
CA VAL A 104 -3.53 -6.03 -2.27
C VAL A 104 -2.54 -6.03 -3.43
N GLN A 105 -2.86 -6.81 -4.47
CA GLN A 105 -2.02 -7.04 -5.65
C GLN A 105 -2.91 -7.17 -6.90
N PRO A 106 -2.36 -6.98 -8.11
CA PRO A 106 -3.02 -7.44 -9.33
C PRO A 106 -3.24 -8.96 -9.26
N SER A 107 -4.43 -9.43 -9.62
CA SER A 107 -4.70 -10.87 -9.69
C SER A 107 -4.07 -11.51 -10.94
N ASP A 108 -3.91 -10.70 -11.99
CA ASP A 108 -3.66 -11.16 -13.35
C ASP A 108 -2.41 -10.48 -13.94
N ALA A 109 -1.33 -10.36 -13.17
CA ALA A 109 -0.10 -9.74 -13.68
C ALA A 109 0.52 -10.58 -14.82
N ASP A 110 0.68 -9.97 -16.01
CA ASP A 110 1.24 -10.63 -17.21
C ASP A 110 2.74 -10.94 -17.08
N GLY A 111 3.42 -10.29 -16.15
CA GLY A 111 4.81 -10.55 -15.81
C GLY A 111 5.25 -9.87 -14.51
N CYS A 112 6.48 -10.14 -14.12
CA CYS A 112 7.06 -9.56 -12.90
C CYS A 112 7.14 -8.03 -12.92
N LEU A 113 7.32 -7.42 -14.09
CA LEU A 113 7.44 -5.97 -14.20
C LEU A 113 6.11 -5.23 -13.98
N ASP A 114 5.00 -5.93 -14.18
CA ASP A 114 3.63 -5.47 -13.94
C ASP A 114 3.17 -5.78 -12.51
N TRP A 115 3.94 -6.59 -11.78
CA TRP A 115 3.64 -6.92 -10.40
C TRP A 115 3.94 -5.76 -9.46
N TRP A 116 3.02 -5.52 -8.55
CA TRP A 116 3.17 -4.64 -7.41
C TRP A 116 2.36 -5.18 -6.24
N THR A 117 2.67 -4.68 -5.05
CA THR A 117 1.88 -4.97 -3.85
C THR A 117 1.70 -3.72 -3.01
N VAL A 118 0.55 -3.61 -2.36
CA VAL A 118 0.30 -2.64 -1.30
C VAL A 118 -0.09 -3.37 -0.04
N ASP A 119 0.65 -3.16 1.04
CA ASP A 119 0.42 -3.77 2.33
C ASP A 119 -0.13 -2.76 3.33
N ALA A 120 -1.32 -3.05 3.87
CA ALA A 120 -1.87 -2.32 5.01
C ALA A 120 -1.62 -3.09 6.31
N PHE A 121 -1.04 -2.41 7.31
CA PHE A 121 -0.81 -2.94 8.64
C PHE A 121 -1.92 -2.46 9.58
N VAL A 122 -2.74 -3.41 10.03
CA VAL A 122 -3.98 -3.15 10.76
C VAL A 122 -3.82 -3.51 12.23
N ASP A 123 -4.15 -2.57 13.12
CA ASP A 123 -4.12 -2.79 14.56
C ASP A 123 -5.29 -3.66 15.06
N ARG A 124 -5.27 -3.96 16.36
CA ARG A 124 -6.32 -4.76 17.03
C ARG A 124 -7.69 -4.09 17.02
N ARG A 125 -7.77 -2.78 16.78
CA ARG A 125 -9.02 -2.00 16.65
C ARG A 125 -9.50 -1.94 15.20
N GLY A 126 -8.83 -2.62 14.28
CA GLY A 126 -9.16 -2.60 12.86
C GLY A 126 -8.69 -1.34 12.14
N LYS A 127 -7.79 -0.53 12.75
CA LYS A 127 -7.28 0.70 12.14
C LYS A 127 -5.98 0.48 11.39
N ILE A 128 -5.85 1.06 10.20
CA ILE A 128 -4.63 1.07 9.39
C ILE A 128 -3.62 2.00 10.06
N ARG A 129 -2.50 1.44 10.51
CA ARG A 129 -1.39 2.13 11.16
C ARG A 129 -0.27 2.47 10.19
N ALA A 130 -0.11 1.66 9.15
CA ALA A 130 0.90 1.88 8.15
C ALA A 130 0.48 1.29 6.81
N VAL A 131 1.03 1.84 5.74
CA VAL A 131 0.92 1.33 4.38
C VAL A 131 2.30 1.29 3.75
N THR A 132 2.68 0.14 3.19
CA THR A 132 3.87 0.03 2.33
C THR A 132 3.47 -0.39 0.93
N LEU A 133 4.30 -0.04 -0.04
CA LEU A 133 4.22 -0.63 -1.38
C LEU A 133 5.55 -1.28 -1.75
N ASP A 134 5.50 -2.33 -2.58
CA ASP A 134 6.69 -2.92 -3.18
C ASP A 134 6.45 -3.14 -4.68
N LEU A 135 7.54 -3.10 -5.43
CA LEU A 135 7.60 -3.25 -6.87
C LEU A 135 8.70 -4.25 -7.21
N TRP A 136 8.59 -4.92 -8.34
CA TRP A 136 9.72 -5.66 -8.89
C TRP A 136 10.70 -4.73 -9.61
N GLU A 137 12.00 -5.04 -9.49
CA GLU A 137 13.06 -4.35 -10.22
C GLU A 137 13.13 -4.82 -11.69
N PRO A 138 13.47 -3.93 -12.64
CA PRO A 138 13.64 -4.28 -14.06
C PRO A 138 14.71 -5.34 -14.34
#